data_AF-A0AAW4PI17-F1
#
_entry.id   AF-A0AAW4PI17-F1
#
_cell.length_a   1.000
_cell.length_b   1.000
_cell.length_c   1.000
_cell.angle_alpha   90.00
_cell.angle_beta   90.00
_cell.angle_gamma   90.00
#
_symmetry.space_group_name_H-M   'P 1'
#
loop_
_entity.id
_entity.type
_entity.pdbx_description
1 polymer ?
#
loop_
_entity_poly.entity_id
_entity_poly.type
_entity_poly.pdbx_seq_one_letter_code
_entity_poly.pdbx_strand_id
1 'polypeptide(L)'
;MVSLAVRTLHVLTVTVLVGGTVAVWYGYRTAAVTDLTSARRYEWLFWGALGVLVLTGVGNLGALGVPGPTTDWGRTLLVKLVAVLGVAVGSAVRTLVVVRAGERDGFEADTANTALRGTLGRAYGVTAVALLALVVLAEVLAHG
;
A
#
# COMPACT_ATOMS: atom_id res chain seq x y z
N MET A 1 -17.71 -16.95 -14.45
CA MET A 1 -17.19 -17.23 -13.09
C MET A 1 -15.81 -16.60 -12.85
N VAL A 2 -14.83 -16.78 -13.74
CA VAL A 2 -13.45 -16.24 -13.57
C VAL A 2 -13.40 -14.71 -13.40
N SER A 3 -14.17 -13.96 -14.20
CA SER A 3 -14.22 -12.48 -14.09
C SER A 3 -14.72 -11.98 -12.71
N LEU A 4 -15.76 -12.61 -12.16
CA LEU A 4 -16.27 -12.33 -10.82
C LEU A 4 -15.23 -12.63 -9.75
N ALA A 5 -14.54 -13.77 -9.86
CA ALA A 5 -13.48 -14.15 -8.91
C ALA A 5 -12.32 -13.14 -8.92
N VAL A 6 -11.87 -12.69 -10.10
CA VAL A 6 -10.82 -11.66 -10.23
C VAL A 6 -11.25 -10.34 -9.62
N ARG A 7 -12.50 -9.91 -9.85
CA ARG A 7 -13.04 -8.67 -9.27
C ARG A 7 -13.15 -8.76 -7.75
N THR A 8 -13.66 -9.87 -7.22
CA THR A 8 -13.74 -10.09 -5.77
C THR A 8 -12.36 -10.11 -5.15
N LEU A 9 -11.40 -10.82 -5.75
CA LEU A 9 -10.02 -10.85 -5.30
C LEU A 9 -9.38 -9.45 -5.29
N HIS A 10 -9.63 -8.66 -6.34
CA HIS A 10 -9.16 -7.28 -6.41
C HIS A 10 -9.69 -6.43 -5.24
N VAL A 11 -11.00 -6.48 -4.98
CA VAL A 11 -11.63 -5.73 -3.88
C VAL A 11 -11.11 -6.20 -2.52
N LEU A 12 -11.05 -7.51 -2.28
CA LEU A 12 -10.47 -8.07 -1.05
C LEU A 12 -9.03 -7.62 -0.83
N THR A 13 -8.24 -7.57 -1.90
CA THR A 13 -6.85 -7.12 -1.86
C THR A 13 -6.75 -5.66 -1.45
N VAL A 14 -7.59 -4.78 -2.01
CA VAL A 14 -7.68 -3.37 -1.60
C VAL A 14 -8.06 -3.26 -0.13
N THR A 15 -9.05 -4.03 0.33
CA THR A 15 -9.47 -4.05 1.74
C THR A 15 -8.34 -4.47 2.67
N VAL A 16 -7.58 -5.51 2.32
CA VAL A 16 -6.42 -5.96 3.10
C VAL A 16 -5.33 -4.90 3.14
N LEU A 17 -5.02 -4.26 2.00
CA LEU A 17 -4.02 -3.19 1.95
C LEU A 17 -4.41 -2.00 2.83
N VAL A 18 -5.61 -1.46 2.63
CA VAL A 18 -6.11 -0.29 3.38
C VAL A 18 -6.25 -0.64 4.85
N GLY A 19 -7.01 -1.69 5.17
CA GLY A 19 -7.29 -2.10 6.55
C GLY A 19 -6.03 -2.47 7.32
N GLY A 20 -5.11 -3.23 6.70
CA GLY A 20 -3.84 -3.59 7.31
C GLY A 20 -2.95 -2.37 7.58
N THR A 21 -2.87 -1.42 6.65
CA THR A 21 -2.09 -0.18 6.86
C THR A 21 -2.64 0.62 8.03
N VAL A 22 -3.97 0.80 8.06
CA VAL A 22 -4.66 1.54 9.12
C VAL A 22 -4.48 0.87 10.48
N ALA A 23 -4.57 -0.47 10.54
CA ALA A 23 -4.36 -1.21 11.78
C ALA A 23 -2.94 -1.05 12.33
N VAL A 24 -1.91 -1.15 11.47
CA VAL A 24 -0.51 -0.97 11.87
C VAL A 24 -0.23 0.48 12.29
N TRP A 25 -0.74 1.45 11.54
CA TRP A 25 -0.66 2.87 11.91
C TRP A 25 -1.28 3.13 13.28
N TYR A 26 -2.50 2.64 13.50
CA TYR A 26 -3.21 2.83 14.77
C TYR A 26 -2.50 2.12 15.93
N GLY A 27 -1.95 0.92 15.70
CA GLY A 27 -1.15 0.19 16.68
C GLY A 27 0.10 0.94 17.12
N TYR A 28 0.85 1.52 16.18
CA TYR A 28 2.00 2.37 16.52
C TYR A 28 1.59 3.69 17.18
N ARG A 29 0.48 4.30 16.74
CA ARG A 29 -0.05 5.54 17.32
C ARG A 29 -0.47 5.39 18.78
N THR A 30 -1.06 4.25 19.13
CA THR A 30 -1.55 3.95 20.49
C THR A 30 -0.51 3.24 21.36
N ALA A 31 0.70 3.00 20.83
CA ALA A 31 1.74 2.19 21.46
C ALA A 31 1.31 0.74 21.79
N ALA A 32 0.22 0.23 21.20
CA ALA A 32 -0.18 -1.17 21.28
C ALA A 32 0.78 -2.09 20.52
N VAL A 33 1.47 -1.56 19.50
CA VAL A 33 2.57 -2.22 18.79
C VAL A 33 3.86 -1.47 19.13
N THR A 34 4.80 -2.18 19.74
CA THR A 34 6.09 -1.62 20.16
C THR A 34 7.28 -2.25 19.47
N ASP A 35 7.07 -3.36 18.74
CA ASP A 35 8.11 -4.17 18.15
C ASP A 35 8.22 -3.96 16.64
N LEU A 36 9.41 -4.26 16.10
CA LEU A 36 9.67 -4.26 14.66
C LEU A 36 9.13 -5.52 13.96
N THR A 37 8.91 -6.62 14.69
CA THR A 37 8.43 -7.87 14.10
C THR A 37 7.05 -7.71 13.46
N SER A 38 6.16 -6.94 14.10
CA SER A 38 4.84 -6.61 13.57
C SER A 38 4.92 -5.84 12.24
N ALA A 39 5.77 -4.81 12.16
CA ALA A 39 6.02 -4.09 10.92
C ALA A 39 6.57 -5.02 9.83
N ARG A 40 7.57 -5.86 10.15
CA ARG A 40 8.18 -6.78 9.18
C ARG A 40 7.17 -7.78 8.60
N ARG A 41 6.29 -8.35 9.43
CA ARG A 41 5.22 -9.24 8.97
C ARG A 41 4.23 -8.52 8.06
N TYR A 42 3.88 -7.29 8.44
CA TYR A 42 3.01 -6.47 7.62
C TYR A 42 3.64 -6.10 6.27
N GLU A 43 4.94 -5.81 6.20
CA GLU A 43 5.62 -5.55 4.92
C GLU A 43 5.48 -6.73 3.95
N TRP A 44 5.64 -7.98 4.41
CA TRP A 44 5.41 -9.16 3.57
C TRP A 44 3.98 -9.25 3.04
N LEU A 45 3.00 -9.04 3.92
CA LEU A 45 1.59 -9.03 3.55
C LEU A 45 1.27 -7.89 2.57
N PHE A 46 1.84 -6.70 2.78
CA PHE A 46 1.68 -5.54 1.92
C PHE A 46 2.19 -5.82 0.51
N TRP A 47 3.42 -6.33 0.37
CA TRP A 47 4.00 -6.62 -0.94
C TRP A 47 3.29 -7.78 -1.66
N GLY A 48 2.88 -8.82 -0.92
CA GLY A 48 2.05 -9.89 -1.46
C GLY A 48 0.71 -9.38 -2.00
N ALA A 49 0.01 -8.58 -1.21
CA ALA A 49 -1.27 -7.99 -1.60
C ALA A 49 -1.09 -7.00 -2.77
N LEU A 50 -0.06 -6.15 -2.75
CA LEU A 50 0.24 -5.26 -3.87
C LEU A 50 0.51 -6.03 -5.18
N GLY A 51 1.23 -7.16 -5.09
CA GLY A 51 1.43 -8.05 -6.23
C GLY A 51 0.12 -8.59 -6.80
N VAL A 52 -0.78 -9.08 -5.93
CA VAL A 52 -2.13 -9.51 -6.35
C VAL A 52 -2.93 -8.37 -6.97
N LEU A 53 -2.83 -7.16 -6.42
CA LEU A 53 -3.53 -5.97 -6.93
C LEU A 53 -3.05 -5.63 -8.35
N VAL A 54 -1.74 -5.67 -8.59
CA VAL A 54 -1.15 -5.43 -9.90
C VAL A 54 -1.54 -6.52 -10.89
N LEU A 55 -1.44 -7.79 -10.50
CA LEU A 55 -1.81 -8.92 -11.37
C LEU A 55 -3.29 -8.86 -11.78
N THR A 56 -4.19 -8.61 -10.83
CA THR A 56 -5.62 -8.46 -11.11
C THR A 56 -5.91 -7.20 -11.94
N GLY A 57 -5.18 -6.10 -11.71
CA GLY A 57 -5.25 -4.89 -12.51
C GLY A 57 -4.83 -5.10 -13.96
N VAL A 58 -3.66 -5.72 -14.19
CA VAL A 58 -3.14 -6.03 -15.53
C VAL A 58 -4.03 -7.04 -16.25
N GLY A 59 -4.53 -8.07 -15.55
CA GLY A 59 -5.49 -9.01 -16.11
C GLY A 59 -6.77 -8.35 -16.62
N ASN A 60 -7.28 -7.36 -15.88
CA ASN A 60 -8.44 -6.57 -16.32
C ASN A 60 -8.12 -5.71 -17.56
N LEU A 61 -6.91 -5.14 -17.68
CA LEU A 61 -6.48 -4.40 -18.87
C LEU A 61 -6.36 -5.31 -20.10
N GLY A 62 -5.79 -6.51 -19.93
CA GLY A 62 -5.68 -7.50 -21.00
C GLY A 62 -7.03 -7.97 -21.53
N ALA A 63 -8.04 -8.04 -20.65
CA ALA A 63 -9.40 -8.44 -21.03
C ALA A 63 -10.20 -7.31 -21.71
N LEU A 64 -9.95 -6.04 -21.36
CA LEU A 64 -10.66 -4.87 -21.89
C LEU A 64 -10.00 -4.29 -23.16
N GLY A 65 -8.75 -4.68 -23.47
CA GLY A 65 -7.95 -4.17 -24.60
C GLY A 65 -7.27 -2.84 -24.25
N VAL A 66 -6.01 -2.61 -24.64
CA VAL A 66 -5.23 -1.42 -24.20
C VAL A 66 -5.73 -0.13 -24.88
N PRO A 67 -5.91 0.99 -24.15
CA PRO A 67 -6.35 2.25 -24.74
C PRO A 67 -5.31 2.80 -25.70
N GLY A 68 -5.74 3.46 -26.77
CA GLY A 68 -4.85 4.38 -27.48
C GLY A 68 -4.37 5.50 -26.54
N PRO A 69 -3.08 5.89 -26.56
CA PRO A 69 -2.49 6.84 -25.60
C PRO A 69 -3.09 8.26 -25.65
N THR A 70 -3.82 8.58 -26.71
CA THR A 70 -4.50 9.88 -26.91
C THR A 70 -5.97 9.88 -26.46
N THR A 71 -6.49 8.75 -25.99
CA THR A 71 -7.88 8.64 -25.53
C THR A 71 -8.03 9.11 -24.08
N ASP A 72 -9.20 9.65 -23.72
CA ASP A 72 -9.51 10.00 -22.33
C ASP A 72 -9.40 8.80 -21.40
N TRP A 73 -9.78 7.61 -21.90
CA TRP A 73 -9.59 6.35 -21.19
C TRP A 73 -8.10 6.04 -20.91
N GLY A 74 -7.22 6.29 -21.88
CA GLY A 74 -5.77 6.15 -21.74
C GLY A 74 -5.17 7.11 -20.72
N ARG A 75 -5.65 8.36 -20.69
CA ARG A 75 -5.24 9.35 -19.67
C ARG A 75 -5.63 8.93 -18.26
N THR A 76 -6.87 8.51 -18.06
CA THR A 76 -7.38 8.00 -16.78
C THR A 76 -6.57 6.80 -16.29
N LEU A 77 -6.24 5.86 -17.19
CA LEU A 77 -5.39 4.72 -16.87
C LEU A 77 -3.98 5.16 -16.45
N LEU A 78 -3.37 6.09 -17.18
CA LEU A 78 -2.04 6.60 -16.87
C LEU A 78 -1.99 7.25 -15.49
N VAL A 79 -2.98 8.09 -15.16
CA VAL A 79 -3.10 8.73 -13.83
C VAL A 79 -3.15 7.67 -12.74
N LYS A 80 -3.99 6.63 -12.91
CA LYS A 80 -4.10 5.53 -11.94
C LYS A 80 -2.77 4.79 -11.78
N LEU A 81 -2.07 4.49 -12.88
CA LEU A 81 -0.78 3.79 -12.84
C LEU A 81 0.31 4.63 -12.17
N VAL A 82 0.39 5.92 -12.48
CA VAL A 82 1.35 6.84 -11.83
C VAL A 82 1.07 6.96 -10.34
N ALA A 83 -0.20 7.06 -9.93
CA ALA A 83 -0.58 7.11 -8.53
C ALA A 83 -0.20 5.82 -7.77
N VAL A 84 -0.48 4.65 -8.36
CA VAL A 84 -0.10 3.35 -7.80
C VAL A 84 1.43 3.22 -7.70
N LEU A 85 2.16 3.67 -8.74
CA LEU A 85 3.63 3.66 -8.73
C LEU A 85 4.19 4.58 -7.63
N GLY A 86 3.63 5.77 -7.45
CA GLY A 86 4.00 6.68 -6.38
C GLY A 86 3.85 6.04 -4.99
N VAL A 87 2.73 5.35 -4.76
CA VAL A 87 2.50 4.60 -3.51
C VAL A 87 3.46 3.43 -3.37
N ALA A 88 3.77 2.70 -4.45
CA ALA A 88 4.73 1.60 -4.42
C ALA A 88 6.15 2.09 -4.08
N VAL A 89 6.61 3.18 -4.70
CA VAL A 89 7.92 3.78 -4.40
C VAL A 89 7.98 4.30 -2.96
N GLY A 90 6.95 5.03 -2.51
CA GLY A 90 6.87 5.49 -1.12
C GLY A 90 6.86 4.34 -0.12
N SER A 91 6.18 3.24 -0.46
CA SER A 91 6.15 2.03 0.36
C SER A 91 7.49 1.29 0.37
N ALA A 92 8.23 1.29 -0.74
CA ALA A 92 9.60 0.76 -0.77
C ALA A 92 10.54 1.54 0.17
N VAL A 93 10.44 2.88 0.18
CA VAL A 93 11.19 3.70 1.14
C VAL A 93 10.83 3.33 2.58
N ARG A 94 9.53 3.14 2.88
CA ARG A 94 9.07 2.65 4.19
C ARG A 94 9.67 1.28 4.53
N THR A 95 9.63 0.31 3.62
CA THR A 95 10.23 -1.02 3.83
C THR A 95 11.74 -0.92 4.12
N LEU A 96 12.47 -0.05 3.41
CA LEU A 96 13.90 0.19 3.67
C LEU A 96 14.16 0.75 5.07
N VAL A 97 13.29 1.62 5.58
CA VAL A 97 13.38 2.11 6.96
C VAL A 97 13.20 0.97 7.95
N VAL A 98 12.22 0.08 7.74
CA VAL A 98 11.99 -1.10 8.60
C VAL A 98 13.19 -2.06 8.59
N VAL A 99 13.78 -2.32 7.42
CA VAL A 99 14.97 -3.18 7.29
C VAL A 99 16.16 -2.59 8.05
N ARG A 100 16.48 -1.31 7.79
CA ARG A 100 17.60 -0.61 8.46
C ARG A 100 17.39 -0.46 9.96
N ALA A 101 16.15 -0.38 10.44
CA ALA A 101 15.86 -0.35 11.86
C ALA A 101 16.17 -1.70 12.52
N GLY A 102 15.80 -2.82 11.86
CA GLY A 102 16.10 -4.16 12.36
C GLY A 102 17.59 -4.49 12.44
N GLU A 103 18.44 -3.81 11.66
CA GLU A 103 19.90 -3.92 11.75
C GLU A 103 20.51 -3.16 12.95
N ARG A 104 19.80 -2.13 13.45
CA ARG A 104 20.29 -1.24 14.52
C ARG A 104 19.82 -1.63 15.93
N ASP A 105 18.75 -2.40 16.05
CA ASP A 105 18.11 -2.79 17.33
C ASP A 105 19.03 -3.58 18.29
N GLY A 106 20.29 -3.84 17.93
CA GLY A 106 21.32 -4.38 18.81
C GLY A 106 22.09 -3.35 19.66
N PHE A 107 21.97 -2.04 19.40
CA PHE A 107 22.71 -0.98 20.09
C PHE A 107 21.77 0.18 20.47
N GLU A 108 21.56 0.41 21.78
CA GLU A 108 20.82 1.54 22.41
C GLU A 108 19.27 1.52 22.29
N ALA A 109 18.62 0.73 23.15
CA ALA A 109 17.26 0.21 22.94
C ALA A 109 16.05 1.11 23.31
N ASP A 110 16.17 2.16 24.13
CA ASP A 110 14.99 2.86 24.68
C ASP A 110 14.66 4.20 23.98
N THR A 111 15.59 5.14 23.92
CA THR A 111 15.35 6.46 23.29
C THR A 111 15.23 6.36 21.77
N ALA A 112 16.07 5.52 21.14
CA ALA A 112 16.05 5.27 19.70
C ALA A 112 14.73 4.59 19.27
N ASN A 113 14.19 3.70 20.10
CA ASN A 113 12.96 2.98 19.85
C ASN A 113 11.73 3.90 19.87
N THR A 114 11.70 4.90 20.76
CA THR A 114 10.62 5.90 20.78
C THR A 114 10.61 6.77 19.51
N ALA A 115 11.78 7.25 19.06
CA ALA A 115 11.89 8.03 17.82
C ALA A 115 11.56 7.21 16.57
N LEU A 116 12.02 5.95 16.53
CA LEU A 116 11.71 5.00 15.47
C LEU A 116 10.20 4.72 15.40
N ARG A 117 9.55 4.49 16.54
CA ARG A 117 8.10 4.29 16.63
C ARG A 117 7.32 5.47 16.07
N GLY A 118 7.72 6.69 16.43
CA GLY A 118 7.12 7.91 15.88
C GLY A 118 7.30 8.02 14.35
N THR A 119 8.47 7.63 13.85
CA THR A 119 8.78 7.62 12.42
C THR A 119 7.95 6.58 11.66
N LEU A 120 7.87 5.35 12.18
CA LEU A 120 7.05 4.28 11.60
C LEU A 120 5.57 4.62 11.65
N GLY A 121 5.08 5.14 12.78
CA GLY A 121 3.71 5.64 12.91
C GLY A 121 3.39 6.69 11.86
N ARG A 122 4.26 7.68 11.64
CA ARG A 122 4.07 8.67 10.57
C ARG A 122 4.10 8.02 9.18
N ALA A 123 5.05 7.14 8.91
CA ALA A 123 5.19 6.49 7.60
C ALA A 123 3.95 5.64 7.25
N TYR A 124 3.49 4.79 8.17
CA TYR A 124 2.26 4.01 7.98
C TYR A 124 1.02 4.90 7.89
N GLY A 125 0.96 6.00 8.66
CA GLY A 125 -0.12 6.98 8.55
C GLY A 125 -0.19 7.64 7.18
N VAL A 126 0.96 8.07 6.64
CA VAL A 126 1.06 8.62 5.28
C VAL A 126 0.64 7.58 4.25
N THR A 127 1.09 6.33 4.37
CA THR A 127 0.64 5.27 3.46
C THR A 127 -0.86 5.03 3.55
N ALA A 128 -1.45 5.05 4.74
CA ALA A 128 -2.89 4.87 4.93
C ALA A 128 -3.69 5.97 4.22
N VAL A 129 -3.29 7.23 4.41
CA VAL A 129 -3.90 8.38 3.72
C VAL A 129 -3.73 8.26 2.21
N ALA A 130 -2.54 7.87 1.73
CA ALA A 130 -2.30 7.70 0.30
C ALA A 130 -3.14 6.58 -0.32
N LEU A 131 -3.32 5.45 0.36
CA LEU A 131 -4.18 4.36 -0.09
C LEU A 131 -5.66 4.74 -0.09
N LEU A 132 -6.13 5.46 0.93
CA LEU A 132 -7.49 5.99 0.96
C LEU A 132 -7.72 7.00 -0.18
N ALA A 133 -6.77 7.92 -0.39
CA ALA A 133 -6.82 8.86 -1.51
C ALA A 133 -6.83 8.13 -2.86
N LEU A 134 -6.10 7.03 -3.00
CA LEU A 134 -6.15 6.18 -4.20
C LEU A 134 -7.52 5.56 -4.43
N VAL A 135 -8.19 5.09 -3.38
CA VAL A 135 -9.56 4.55 -3.47
C VAL A 135 -10.53 5.63 -3.90
N VAL A 136 -10.49 6.81 -3.26
CA VAL A 136 -11.35 7.94 -3.63
C VAL A 136 -11.06 8.39 -5.07
N LEU A 137 -9.79 8.52 -5.45
CA LEU A 137 -9.41 8.85 -6.82
C LEU A 137 -9.95 7.81 -7.81
N ALA A 138 -9.88 6.53 -7.48
CA ALA A 138 -10.42 5.47 -8.32
C ALA A 138 -11.95 5.56 -8.45
N GLU A 139 -12.67 5.96 -7.40
CA GLU A 139 -14.12 6.19 -7.45
C GLU A 139 -14.47 7.41 -8.32
N VAL A 140 -13.76 8.53 -8.15
CA VAL A 140 -13.96 9.74 -8.97
C VAL A 140 -13.74 9.43 -10.45
N LEU A 141 -12.62 8.77 -10.78
CA LEU A 141 -12.32 8.39 -12.16
C LEU A 141 -13.32 7.37 -12.74
N ALA A 142 -14.04 6.63 -11.90
CA ALA A 142 -15.06 5.69 -12.35
C ALA A 142 -16.40 6.37 -12.68
N HIS A 143 -16.67 7.55 -12.13
CA HIS A 143 -17.96 8.24 -12.28
C HIS A 143 -17.89 9.49 -13.18
N GLY A 144 -16.68 9.98 -13.49
CA GLY A 144 -16.47 11.15 -14.34
C GLY A 144 -16.46 12.45 -13.56
#